data_AF-G0R220-F1
#
_entry.id   AF-G0R220-F1
#
_cell.length_a   1.000
_cell.length_b   1.000
_cell.length_c   1.000
_cell.angle_alpha   90.00
_cell.angle_beta   90.00
_cell.angle_gamma   90.00
#
_symmetry.space_group_name_H-M   'P 1'
#
loop_
_entity.id
_entity.type
_entity.pdbx_description
1 polymer ?
#
loop_
_entity_poly.entity_id
_entity_poly.type
_entity_poly.pdbx_seq_one_letter_code
_entity_poly.pdbx_strand_id
1 'polypeptide(L)'
;MNKQQLWIQSVSATPATRVDVLELQSSLDKKLQQRQARETGICPIREELYAQCFDELIRQITINCAERGILLVRVRDEIRHTIQAYQTSY
;
A
#
# COMPACT_ATOMS: atom_id res chain seq x y z
N MET A 1 -37.39 17.68 2.13
CA MET A 1 -36.08 17.38 1.51
C MET A 1 -35.24 16.64 2.54
N ASN A 2 -35.14 15.31 2.43
CA ASN A 2 -34.34 14.50 3.34
C ASN A 2 -32.87 14.70 3.02
N LYS A 3 -32.10 15.25 3.97
CA LYS A 3 -30.63 15.34 3.86
C LYS A 3 -30.08 13.91 3.92
N GLN A 4 -29.53 13.43 2.81
CA GLN A 4 -28.77 12.18 2.79
C GLN A 4 -27.55 12.33 3.71
N GLN A 5 -27.38 11.39 4.63
CA GLN A 5 -26.29 11.36 5.59
C GLN A 5 -25.06 10.76 4.91
N LEU A 6 -24.03 11.58 4.67
CA LEU A 6 -22.79 11.16 4.01
C LEU A 6 -21.83 10.55 5.04
N TRP A 7 -21.49 9.27 4.86
CA TRP A 7 -20.48 8.59 5.67
C TRP A 7 -19.10 8.78 5.03
N ILE A 8 -18.17 9.36 5.78
CA ILE A 8 -16.79 9.57 5.34
C ILE A 8 -15.87 8.80 6.28
N GLN A 9 -15.00 7.96 5.72
CA GLN A 9 -13.93 7.32 6.46
C GLN A 9 -12.61 8.01 6.16
N SER A 10 -12.01 8.63 7.17
CA SER A 10 -10.70 9.27 7.07
C SER A 10 -9.58 8.26 7.31
N VAL A 11 -8.41 8.51 6.73
CA VAL A 11 -7.18 7.80 7.07
C VAL A 11 -6.79 8.08 8.52
N SER A 12 -6.26 7.07 9.21
CA SER A 12 -5.72 7.24 10.56
C SER A 12 -4.57 8.23 10.55
N ALA A 13 -4.57 9.19 11.49
CA ALA A 13 -3.48 10.13 11.73
C ALA A 13 -2.55 9.68 12.87
N THR A 14 -2.83 8.53 13.50
CA THR A 14 -2.06 8.02 14.62
C THR A 14 -0.69 7.53 14.15
N PRO A 15 0.41 7.97 14.78
CA PRO A 15 1.75 7.43 14.51
C PRO A 15 1.82 5.93 14.79
N ALA A 16 2.50 5.20 13.91
CA ALA A 16 2.67 3.76 14.07
C ALA A 16 3.77 3.42 15.09
N THR A 17 3.51 2.41 15.89
CA THR A 17 4.47 1.77 16.79
C THR A 17 5.14 0.59 16.12
N ARG A 18 6.18 0.01 16.77
CA ARG A 18 6.79 -1.24 16.31
C ARG A 18 5.78 -2.39 16.24
N VAL A 19 4.82 -2.43 17.15
CA VAL A 19 3.80 -3.49 17.19
C VAL A 19 2.89 -3.39 15.97
N ASP A 20 2.44 -2.18 15.61
CA ASP A 20 1.60 -1.96 14.42
C ASP A 20 2.28 -2.43 13.13
N VAL A 21 3.60 -2.21 13.01
CA VAL A 21 4.38 -2.67 11.85
C VAL A 21 4.48 -4.20 11.80
N LEU A 22 4.65 -4.86 12.95
CA LEU A 22 4.66 -6.34 13.02
C LEU A 22 3.30 -6.93 12.68
N GLU A 23 2.21 -6.29 13.12
CA GLU A 23 0.85 -6.68 12.76
C GLU A 23 0.57 -6.50 11.27
N LEU A 24 1.05 -5.39 10.68
CA LEU A 24 0.96 -5.14 9.24
C LEU A 24 1.67 -6.25 8.45
N GLN A 25 2.88 -6.64 8.85
CA GLN A 25 3.60 -7.76 8.24
C GLN A 25 2.81 -9.07 8.37
N SER A 26 2.38 -9.43 9.59
CA SER A 26 1.60 -10.65 9.81
C SER A 26 0.31 -10.69 8.97
N SER A 27 -0.36 -9.54 8.83
CA SER A 27 -1.56 -9.39 8.00
C SER A 27 -1.25 -9.59 6.51
N LEU A 28 -0.15 -9.02 6.01
CA LEU A 28 0.31 -9.23 4.64
C LEU A 28 0.61 -10.71 4.37
N ASP A 29 1.38 -11.36 5.24
CA ASP A 29 1.76 -12.77 5.09
C ASP A 29 0.51 -13.68 5.08
N LYS A 30 -0.42 -13.45 6.00
CA LYS A 30 -1.71 -14.16 6.02
C LYS A 30 -2.49 -13.97 4.71
N LYS A 31 -2.57 -12.74 4.19
CA LYS A 31 -3.29 -12.46 2.94
C LYS A 31 -2.61 -13.12 1.74
N LEU A 32 -1.27 -13.10 1.66
CA LEU A 32 -0.51 -13.78 0.61
C LEU A 32 -0.81 -15.28 0.59
N GLN A 33 -0.80 -15.91 1.77
CA GLN A 33 -1.12 -17.34 1.90
C GLN A 33 -2.59 -17.64 1.57
N GLN A 34 -3.54 -16.88 2.14
CA GLN A 34 -4.98 -17.08 1.92
C GLN A 34 -5.38 -16.91 0.45
N ARG A 35 -4.74 -15.97 -0.25
CA ARG A 35 -4.98 -15.72 -1.67
C ARG A 35 -4.10 -16.57 -2.59
N GLN A 36 -3.30 -17.48 -2.04
CA GLN A 36 -2.40 -18.37 -2.78
C GLN A 36 -1.50 -17.61 -3.78
N ALA A 37 -0.93 -16.49 -3.33
CA ALA A 37 0.00 -15.73 -4.14
C ALA A 37 1.24 -16.59 -4.48
N ARG A 38 1.70 -16.50 -5.73
CA ARG A 38 2.90 -17.23 -6.16
C ARG A 38 4.14 -16.63 -5.48
N GLU A 39 5.08 -17.48 -5.08
CA GLU A 39 6.35 -17.06 -4.48
C GLU A 39 7.39 -16.62 -5.52
N THR A 40 7.24 -17.03 -6.78
CA THR A 40 8.14 -16.68 -7.87
C THR A 40 7.40 -16.27 -9.14
N GLY A 41 8.10 -15.60 -10.04
CA GLY A 41 7.53 -15.06 -11.29
C GLY A 41 6.56 -13.90 -11.07
N ILE A 42 5.88 -13.48 -12.15
CA ILE A 42 4.87 -12.42 -12.10
C ILE A 42 3.60 -12.97 -11.43
N CYS A 43 3.11 -12.25 -10.42
CA CYS A 43 1.91 -12.62 -9.68
C CYS A 43 1.08 -11.37 -9.34
N PRO A 44 -0.12 -11.20 -9.95
CA PRO A 44 -0.92 -10.00 -9.77
C PRO A 44 -1.46 -9.86 -8.34
N ILE A 45 -1.79 -10.98 -7.68
CA ILE A 45 -2.23 -11.01 -6.28
C ILE A 45 -1.13 -10.46 -5.37
N ARG A 46 0.11 -10.90 -5.60
CA ARG A 46 1.26 -10.45 -4.83
C ARG A 46 1.53 -8.97 -5.07
N GLU A 47 1.55 -8.56 -6.33
CA GLU A 47 1.71 -7.15 -6.73
C GLU A 47 0.68 -6.25 -6.04
N GLU A 48 -0.61 -6.62 -6.06
CA GLU A 48 -1.69 -5.90 -5.41
C GLU A 48 -1.47 -5.80 -3.88
N LEU A 49 -1.16 -6.92 -3.21
CA LEU A 49 -0.98 -6.95 -1.77
C LEU A 49 0.25 -6.15 -1.32
N TYR A 50 1.35 -6.21 -2.06
CA TYR A 50 2.52 -5.36 -1.78
C TYR A 50 2.22 -3.89 -2.07
N ALA A 51 1.47 -3.55 -3.11
CA ALA A 51 1.06 -2.18 -3.39
C ALA A 51 0.24 -1.60 -2.22
N GLN A 52 -0.74 -2.35 -1.72
CA GLN A 52 -1.54 -1.94 -0.55
C GLN A 52 -0.67 -1.78 0.71
N CYS A 53 0.26 -2.72 0.96
CA CYS A 53 1.18 -2.63 2.10
C CYS A 53 2.09 -1.40 1.97
N PHE A 54 2.59 -1.11 0.78
CA PHE A 54 3.45 0.03 0.54
C PHE A 54 2.72 1.37 0.71
N ASP A 55 1.45 1.46 0.29
CA ASP A 55 0.61 2.64 0.55
C ASP A 55 0.41 2.87 2.06
N GLU A 56 0.26 1.81 2.85
CA GLU A 56 0.18 1.92 4.32
C GLU A 56 1.52 2.33 4.94
N LEU A 57 2.66 1.83 4.44
CA LEU A 57 3.98 2.31 4.86
C LEU A 57 4.19 3.80 4.52
N ILE A 58 3.74 4.25 3.35
CA ILE A 58 3.74 5.66 2.97
C ILE A 58 2.91 6.47 3.96
N ARG A 59 1.70 6.02 4.32
CA ARG A 59 0.87 6.69 5.33
C ARG A 59 1.60 6.83 6.66
N GLN A 60 2.16 5.74 7.19
CA GLN A 60 2.89 5.72 8.46
C GLN A 60 4.12 6.64 8.43
N ILE A 61 4.90 6.62 7.35
CA ILE A 61 6.09 7.46 7.19
C ILE A 61 5.69 8.93 7.02
N THR A 62 4.61 9.23 6.32
CA THR A 62 4.09 10.60 6.14
C THR A 62 3.70 11.23 7.48
N ILE A 63 3.07 10.45 8.37
CA ILE A 63 2.72 10.91 9.72
C ILE A 63 3.97 11.25 10.54
N ASN A 64 5.03 10.48 10.39
CA ASN A 64 6.30 10.74 11.07
C ASN A 64 7.08 11.90 10.44
N CYS A 65 7.08 12.01 9.11
CA CYS A 65 7.76 13.05 8.33
C CYS A 65 7.16 13.12 6.92
N ALA A 66 6.44 14.21 6.64
CA ALA A 66 5.68 14.38 5.41
C ALA A 66 6.57 14.38 4.17
N GLU A 67 7.76 14.96 4.25
CA GLU A 67 8.73 15.05 3.16
C GLU A 67 9.20 13.68 2.70
N ARG A 68 9.45 12.78 3.65
CA ARG A 68 9.80 11.37 3.36
C ARG A 68 8.62 10.63 2.73
N GLY A 69 7.40 10.91 3.21
CA GLY A 69 6.17 10.39 2.61
C GLY A 69 6.03 10.80 1.14
N ILE A 70 6.20 12.09 0.85
CA ILE A 70 6.15 12.64 -0.51
C ILE A 70 7.23 12.02 -1.40
N LEU A 71 8.45 11.83 -0.89
CA LEU A 71 9.52 11.19 -1.63
C LEU A 71 9.14 9.75 -2.02
N LEU A 72 8.60 8.96 -1.09
CA LEU A 72 8.19 7.58 -1.37
C LEU A 72 7.03 7.48 -2.37
N VAL A 73 6.09 8.43 -2.33
CA VAL A 73 5.04 8.54 -3.36
C VAL A 73 5.65 8.71 -4.75
N ARG A 74 6.64 9.59 -4.91
CA ARG A 74 7.30 9.81 -6.20
C ARG A 74 8.03 8.55 -6.70
N VAL A 75 8.78 7.90 -5.82
CA VAL A 75 9.48 6.64 -6.16
C VAL A 75 8.48 5.56 -6.57
N ARG A 76 7.36 5.41 -5.84
CA ARG A 76 6.28 4.47 -6.17
C ARG A 76 5.75 4.71 -7.59
N ASP A 77 5.45 5.97 -7.90
CA ASP A 77 4.82 6.35 -9.17
C ASP A 77 5.80 6.18 -10.34
N GLU A 78 7.09 6.48 -10.15
CA GLU A 78 8.16 6.23 -11.13
C GLU A 78 8.31 4.72 -11.46
N ILE A 79 8.32 3.87 -10.43
CA ILE A 79 8.39 2.40 -10.62
C ILE A 79 7.13 1.90 -11.36
N ARG A 80 5.94 2.38 -10.99
CA ARG A 80 4.69 2.01 -11.68
C ARG A 80 4.72 2.40 -13.16
N HIS A 81 5.17 3.62 -13.49
CA HIS A 81 5.32 4.05 -14.88
C HIS A 81 6.33 3.18 -15.64
N THR A 82 7.45 2.83 -15.01
CA THR A 82 8.46 1.97 -15.61
C THR A 82 7.90 0.58 -15.92
N ILE A 83 7.17 -0.03 -14.98
CA ILE A 83 6.52 -1.34 -15.18
C ILE A 83 5.49 -1.27 -16.32
N GLN A 84 4.65 -0.22 -16.35
CA GLN A 84 3.67 -0.03 -17.42
C GLN A 84 4.32 0.10 -18.80
N ALA A 85 5.46 0.81 -18.89
CA ALA A 85 6.22 0.91 -20.13
C ALA A 85 6.73 -0.47 -20.60
N TYR A 86 7.22 -1.30 -19.68
CA TYR A 86 7.61 -2.68 -20.03
C TYR A 86 6.42 -3.55 -20.43
N GLN A 87 5.27 -3.43 -19.76
CA GLN A 87 4.03 -4.17 -20.08
C GLN A 87 3.39 -3.77 -21.41
N THR A 88 3.67 -2.57 -21.91
CA THR A 88 3.17 -2.10 -23.21
C THR A 88 4.12 -2.41 -24.37
N SER A 89 5.41 -2.62 -24.07
CA SER A 89 6.44 -2.90 -25.08
C SER A 89 6.57 -4.39 -25.42
N TYR A 90 5.96 -5.28 -24.62
CA TYR A 90 5.96 -6.73 -24.77
C TYR A 90 4.54 -7.28 -24.66
#